data_AF-C4IGB1-F1
#
_entry.id   AF-C4IGB1-F1
#
_cell.length_a   1.000
_cell.length_b   1.000
_cell.length_c   1.000
_cell.angle_alpha   90.00
_cell.angle_beta   90.00
_cell.angle_gamma   90.00
#
_symmetry.space_group_name_H-M   'P 1'
#
loop_
_entity.id
_entity.type
_entity.pdbx_description
1 polymer ?
#
loop_
_entity_poly.entity_id
_entity_poly.type
_entity_poly.pdbx_seq_one_letter_code
_entity_poly.pdbx_strand_id
1 'polypeptide(L)'
;MKLSISETAKLSGVSVRTLHYYDEIGLLKPREISESGYRYYDKESLEILQQILFYKELDFSLKEISNFIRRPHYDKYTALKKQKELLILKEKRLRKLIGLIDDSLKGEDNMSFKEFNLDEIEKVKKKYAKEAQSLYGNTKEYEQSEKKQKSYSDEDKEKINIEYTVIMKEFYNNINLNPEEDKVQKLVAKWQNHITKYYYKCTKEILQGLGQMYVSDERFKENIDKNGNGTAEFMAKAIEFYCRK
;
A
#
# COMPACT_ATOMS: atom_id res chain seq x y z
N MET A 1 -3.99 -30.59 -6.47
CA MET A 1 -2.73 -30.74 -7.22
C MET A 1 -1.59 -30.41 -6.26
N LYS A 2 -0.56 -31.25 -6.21
CA LYS A 2 0.60 -31.11 -5.31
C LYS A 2 1.84 -31.39 -6.15
N LEU A 3 2.78 -30.45 -6.19
CA LEU A 3 4.02 -30.55 -6.96
C LEU A 3 5.21 -30.55 -6.01
N SER A 4 6.19 -31.41 -6.29
CA SER A 4 7.50 -31.35 -5.63
C SER A 4 8.26 -30.07 -6.02
N ILE A 5 9.24 -29.68 -5.21
CA ILE A 5 10.09 -28.52 -5.51
C ILE A 5 10.74 -28.57 -6.90
N SER A 6 11.11 -29.76 -7.38
CA SER A 6 11.70 -29.94 -8.71
C SER A 6 10.68 -29.71 -9.82
N GLU A 7 9.45 -30.19 -9.65
CA GLU A 7 8.36 -29.96 -10.59
C GLU A 7 7.94 -28.49 -10.59
N THR A 8 7.85 -27.86 -9.42
CA THR A 8 7.57 -26.43 -9.28
C THR A 8 8.65 -25.58 -9.95
N ALA A 9 9.93 -25.91 -9.76
CA ALA A 9 11.05 -25.24 -10.42
C ALA A 9 10.93 -25.35 -11.95
N LYS A 10 10.68 -26.55 -12.47
CA LYS A 10 10.51 -26.79 -13.91
C LYS A 10 9.31 -26.04 -14.48
N LEU A 11 8.19 -26.02 -13.78
CA LEU A 11 6.97 -25.34 -14.21
C LEU A 11 7.12 -23.81 -14.23
N SER A 12 7.76 -23.25 -13.21
CA SER A 12 7.85 -21.79 -13.02
C SER A 12 9.07 -21.15 -13.70
N GLY A 13 10.04 -21.96 -14.15
CA GLY A 13 11.32 -21.47 -14.67
C GLY A 13 12.26 -20.95 -13.57
N VAL A 14 11.90 -21.10 -12.30
CA VAL A 14 12.69 -20.67 -11.15
C VAL A 14 13.61 -21.80 -10.71
N SER A 15 14.85 -21.48 -10.32
CA SER A 15 15.77 -22.52 -9.84
C SER A 15 15.30 -23.11 -8.50
N VAL A 16 15.60 -24.40 -8.27
CA VAL A 16 15.36 -25.06 -6.96
C VAL A 16 16.02 -24.28 -5.82
N ARG A 17 17.23 -23.75 -6.04
CA ARG A 17 17.95 -22.89 -5.08
C ARG A 17 17.15 -21.63 -4.73
N THR A 18 16.52 -21.00 -5.72
CA THR A 18 15.68 -19.81 -5.49
C THR A 18 14.42 -20.16 -4.71
N LEU A 19 13.78 -21.30 -4.96
CA LEU A 19 12.63 -21.75 -4.17
C LEU A 19 13.02 -22.05 -2.72
N HIS A 20 14.18 -22.68 -2.48
CA HIS A 20 14.72 -22.83 -1.13
C HIS A 20 14.95 -21.47 -0.46
N TYR A 21 15.58 -20.54 -1.17
CA TYR A 21 15.82 -19.21 -0.63
C TYR A 21 14.50 -18.46 -0.30
N TYR A 22 13.47 -18.61 -1.13
CA TYR A 22 12.15 -18.05 -0.84
C TYR A 22 11.51 -18.66 0.40
N ASP A 23 11.70 -19.95 0.66
CA ASP A 23 11.26 -20.61 1.89
C ASP A 23 12.06 -20.12 3.11
N GLU A 24 13.39 -20.00 2.99
CA GLU A 24 14.29 -19.51 4.05
C GLU A 24 13.93 -18.10 4.53
N ILE A 25 13.67 -17.18 3.59
CA ILE A 25 13.21 -15.82 3.93
C ILE A 25 11.69 -15.77 4.22
N GLY A 26 11.01 -16.92 4.11
CA GLY A 26 9.57 -17.11 4.28
C GLY A 26 8.70 -16.41 3.23
N LEU A 27 9.26 -15.95 2.12
CA LEU A 27 8.51 -15.30 1.05
C LEU A 27 7.51 -16.27 0.39
N LEU A 28 7.91 -17.53 0.20
CA LEU A 28 7.04 -18.59 -0.28
C LEU A 28 7.34 -19.85 0.53
N LYS A 29 6.38 -20.27 1.36
CA LYS A 29 6.51 -21.50 2.14
C LYS A 29 5.87 -22.68 1.39
N PRO A 30 6.47 -23.88 1.45
CA PRO A 30 5.81 -25.08 0.98
C PRO A 30 4.56 -25.36 1.82
N ARG A 31 3.57 -25.99 1.21
CA ARG A 31 2.36 -26.42 1.93
C ARG A 31 2.67 -27.58 2.87
N GLU A 32 3.58 -28.44 2.46
CA GLU A 32 3.97 -29.63 3.20
C GLU A 32 5.45 -29.91 3.02
N ILE A 33 6.06 -30.40 4.09
CA ILE A 33 7.41 -30.95 4.10
C ILE A 33 7.25 -32.42 4.52
N SER A 34 7.67 -33.36 3.68
CA SER A 34 7.63 -34.78 4.02
C SER A 34 8.62 -35.11 5.15
N GLU A 35 8.48 -36.28 5.76
CA GLU A 35 9.42 -36.81 6.75
C GLU A 35 10.86 -36.93 6.19
N SER A 36 10.99 -37.16 4.89
CA SER A 36 12.27 -37.18 4.16
C SER A 36 12.81 -35.79 3.80
N GLY A 37 12.13 -34.70 4.20
CA GLY A 37 12.54 -33.31 3.95
C GLY A 37 12.16 -32.76 2.58
N TYR A 38 11.37 -33.49 1.78
CA TYR A 38 10.91 -33.02 0.47
C TYR A 38 9.80 -31.99 0.62
N ARG A 39 9.92 -30.89 -0.14
CA ARG A 39 8.97 -29.77 -0.13
C ARG A 39 7.95 -29.94 -1.23
N TYR A 40 6.70 -29.67 -0.88
CA TYR A 40 5.58 -29.74 -1.81
C TYR A 40 4.77 -28.45 -1.82
N TYR A 41 4.39 -28.03 -3.03
CA TYR A 41 3.64 -26.82 -3.31
C TYR A 41 2.30 -27.19 -3.93
N ASP A 42 1.23 -26.64 -3.36
CA ASP A 42 -0.13 -26.79 -3.85
C ASP A 42 -0.51 -25.62 -4.78
N LYS A 43 -1.77 -25.59 -5.22
CA LYS A 43 -2.26 -24.54 -6.11
C LYS A 43 -2.12 -23.14 -5.50
N GLU A 44 -2.44 -22.97 -4.22
CA GLU A 44 -2.33 -21.67 -3.55
C GLU A 44 -0.88 -21.19 -3.51
N SER A 45 0.06 -22.09 -3.22
CA SER A 45 1.49 -21.80 -3.25
C SER A 45 1.95 -21.35 -4.64
N LEU A 46 1.46 -22.00 -5.70
CA LEU A 46 1.78 -21.63 -7.09
C LEU A 46 1.19 -20.27 -7.47
N GLU A 47 0.00 -19.93 -6.98
CA GLU A 47 -0.59 -18.62 -7.20
C GLU A 47 0.19 -17.50 -6.50
N ILE A 48 0.76 -17.77 -5.32
CA ILE A 48 1.67 -16.85 -4.64
C ILE A 48 2.99 -16.73 -5.41
N LEU A 49 3.56 -17.85 -5.85
CA LEU A 49 4.78 -17.87 -6.67
C LEU A 49 4.60 -17.03 -7.94
N GLN A 50 3.47 -17.17 -8.64
CA GLN A 50 3.18 -16.37 -9.82
C GLN A 50 3.16 -14.86 -9.51
N GLN A 51 2.55 -14.45 -8.39
CA GLN A 51 2.55 -13.04 -7.98
C GLN A 51 3.94 -12.52 -7.63
N ILE A 52 4.76 -13.33 -6.96
CA ILE A 52 6.17 -13.00 -6.68
C ILE A 52 6.89 -12.74 -8.00
N LEU A 53 6.69 -13.59 -9.01
CA LEU A 53 7.33 -13.45 -10.32
C LEU A 53 6.89 -12.19 -11.06
N PHE A 54 5.60 -11.82 -11.00
CA PHE A 54 5.16 -10.53 -11.56
C PHE A 54 5.84 -9.33 -10.91
N TYR A 55 5.97 -9.32 -9.58
CA TYR A 55 6.70 -8.23 -8.91
C TYR A 55 8.20 -8.26 -9.20
N LYS A 56 8.79 -9.45 -9.34
CA LYS A 56 10.19 -9.60 -9.74
C LYS A 56 10.45 -9.03 -11.13
N GLU A 57 9.53 -9.24 -12.08
CA GLU A 57 9.60 -8.65 -13.42
C GLU A 57 9.46 -7.11 -13.38
N LEU A 58 8.83 -6.55 -12.34
CA LEU A 58 8.73 -5.12 -12.10
C LEU A 58 9.88 -4.55 -11.24
N ASP A 59 10.95 -5.33 -11.09
CA ASP A 59 12.17 -4.96 -10.37
C ASP A 59 11.95 -4.63 -8.88
N PHE A 60 10.88 -5.12 -8.26
CA PHE A 60 10.72 -4.98 -6.81
C PHE A 60 11.71 -5.88 -6.06
N SER A 61 12.20 -5.38 -4.92
CA SER A 61 13.04 -6.16 -4.02
C SER A 61 12.21 -7.22 -3.29
N LEU A 62 12.84 -8.34 -2.91
CA LEU A 62 12.14 -9.42 -2.19
C LEU A 62 11.53 -8.95 -0.87
N LYS A 63 12.13 -7.93 -0.23
CA LYS A 63 11.61 -7.28 0.98
C LYS A 63 10.29 -6.56 0.70
N GLU A 64 10.22 -5.79 -0.39
CA GLU A 64 8.96 -5.12 -0.80
C GLU A 64 7.88 -6.15 -1.15
N ILE A 65 8.25 -7.19 -1.91
CA ILE A 65 7.32 -8.26 -2.29
C ILE A 65 6.74 -8.94 -1.06
N SER A 66 7.59 -9.29 -0.08
CA SER A 66 7.15 -9.86 1.20
C SER A 66 6.17 -8.92 1.92
N ASN A 67 6.46 -7.61 1.92
CA ASN A 67 5.59 -6.61 2.54
C ASN A 67 4.26 -6.40 1.81
N PHE A 68 4.16 -6.77 0.53
CA PHE A 68 2.90 -6.71 -0.22
C PHE A 68 2.04 -7.93 0.06
N ILE A 69 2.62 -9.12 -0.07
CA ILE A 69 1.87 -10.39 -0.04
C ILE A 69 1.44 -10.77 1.38
N ARG A 70 2.22 -10.42 2.41
CA ARG A 70 1.92 -10.79 3.80
C ARG A 70 0.92 -9.88 4.52
N ARG A 71 0.27 -8.97 3.80
CA ARG A 71 -0.65 -8.00 4.43
C ARG A 71 -1.93 -8.67 4.91
N PRO A 72 -2.43 -8.30 6.10
CA PRO A 72 -3.83 -8.49 6.43
C PRO A 72 -4.67 -7.82 5.33
N HIS A 73 -5.65 -8.53 4.78
CA HIS A 73 -6.54 -8.04 3.71
C HIS A 73 -5.85 -7.73 2.37
N TYR A 74 -4.82 -8.50 1.97
CA TYR A 74 -4.27 -8.43 0.62
C TYR A 74 -5.36 -8.72 -0.45
N ASP A 75 -5.81 -7.67 -1.13
CA ASP A 75 -6.68 -7.82 -2.29
C ASP A 75 -5.84 -8.10 -3.56
N LYS A 76 -5.82 -9.39 -3.89
CA LYS A 76 -5.15 -9.96 -5.08
C LYS A 76 -5.61 -9.30 -6.38
N TYR A 77 -6.90 -8.99 -6.53
CA TYR A 77 -7.43 -8.44 -7.78
C TYR A 77 -6.84 -7.05 -8.06
N THR A 78 -6.85 -6.19 -7.05
CA THR A 78 -6.32 -4.83 -7.22
C THR A 78 -4.79 -4.84 -7.35
N ALA A 79 -4.10 -5.73 -6.65
CA ALA A 79 -2.66 -5.91 -6.84
C ALA A 79 -2.31 -6.35 -8.27
N LEU A 80 -3.03 -7.33 -8.84
CA LEU A 80 -2.85 -7.76 -10.23
C LEU A 80 -3.15 -6.63 -11.23
N LYS A 81 -4.18 -5.81 -10.98
CA LYS A 81 -4.50 -4.64 -11.81
C LYS A 81 -3.34 -3.63 -11.83
N LYS A 82 -2.73 -3.37 -10.67
CA LYS A 82 -1.57 -2.47 -10.53
C LYS A 82 -0.31 -3.05 -11.15
N GLN A 83 -0.05 -4.34 -10.97
CA GLN A 83 1.04 -5.02 -11.66
C GLN A 83 0.88 -4.93 -13.18
N LYS A 84 -0.34 -5.14 -13.70
CA LYS A 84 -0.65 -4.98 -15.12
C LYS A 84 -0.38 -3.55 -15.62
N GLU A 85 -0.80 -2.53 -14.86
CA GLU A 85 -0.53 -1.11 -15.18
C GLU A 85 0.97 -0.85 -15.32
N LEU A 86 1.77 -1.31 -14.36
CA LEU A 86 3.23 -1.18 -14.38
C LEU A 86 3.88 -1.95 -15.54
N LEU A 87 3.40 -3.15 -15.84
CA LEU A 87 3.90 -3.95 -16.98
C LEU A 87 3.62 -3.27 -18.31
N ILE A 88 2.45 -2.63 -18.48
CA ILE A 88 2.13 -1.86 -19.69
C ILE A 88 3.06 -0.64 -19.82
N LEU A 89 3.39 0.05 -18.73
CA LEU A 89 4.37 1.14 -18.77
C LEU A 89 5.77 0.64 -19.17
N LYS A 90 6.20 -0.50 -18.62
CA LYS A 90 7.46 -1.16 -19.00
C LYS A 90 7.45 -1.56 -20.47
N GLU A 91 6.36 -2.15 -20.97
CA GLU A 91 6.17 -2.51 -22.38
C GLU A 91 6.28 -1.29 -23.29
N LYS A 92 5.57 -0.18 -22.97
CA LYS A 92 5.63 1.06 -23.74
C LYS A 92 7.06 1.60 -23.82
N ARG A 93 7.81 1.57 -22.70
CA ARG A 93 9.23 1.98 -22.68
C ARG A 93 10.07 1.07 -23.57
N LEU A 94 9.93 -0.25 -23.44
CA LEU A 94 10.67 -1.21 -24.25
C LEU A 94 10.41 -1.03 -25.75
N ARG A 95 9.15 -0.78 -26.14
CA ARG A 95 8.80 -0.47 -27.54
C ARG A 95 9.50 0.78 -28.06
N LYS A 96 9.60 1.84 -27.25
CA LYS A 96 10.35 3.05 -27.63
C LYS A 96 11.85 2.78 -27.78
N LEU A 97 12.44 1.98 -26.88
CA LEU A 97 13.85 1.59 -26.97
C LEU A 97 14.13 0.74 -28.22
N ILE A 98 13.22 -0.17 -28.59
CA ILE A 98 13.31 -0.92 -29.86
C ILE A 98 13.28 0.05 -31.04
N GLY A 99 12.39 1.05 -31.03
CA GLY A 99 12.36 2.09 -32.08
C GLY A 99 13.68 2.85 -32.23
N LEU A 100 14.35 3.20 -31.12
CA LEU A 100 15.67 3.84 -31.19
C LEU A 100 16.75 2.93 -31.80
N ILE A 101 16.68 1.63 -31.55
CA ILE A 101 17.56 0.65 -32.19
C ILE A 101 17.25 0.58 -33.70
N ASP A 102 15.98 0.56 -34.09
CA ASP A 102 15.58 0.53 -35.49
C ASP A 102 16.05 1.78 -36.25
N ASP A 103 15.93 2.96 -35.65
CA ASP A 103 16.43 4.22 -36.23
C ASP A 103 17.96 4.19 -36.38
N SER A 104 18.66 3.71 -35.35
CA SER A 104 20.12 3.55 -35.38
C SER A 104 20.58 2.58 -36.47
N LEU A 105 19.85 1.47 -36.68
CA LEU A 105 20.14 0.49 -37.73
C LEU A 105 19.90 1.05 -39.15
N LYS A 106 19.01 2.03 -39.30
CA LYS A 106 18.78 2.75 -40.57
C LYS A 106 19.81 3.86 -40.84
N GLY A 107 20.66 4.17 -39.87
CA GLY A 107 21.61 5.28 -39.94
C GLY A 107 20.95 6.65 -39.70
N GLU A 108 19.78 6.68 -39.05
CA GLU A 108 19.15 7.92 -38.62
C GLU A 108 19.80 8.40 -37.31
N ASP A 109 20.19 9.67 -37.24
CA ASP A 109 20.91 10.26 -36.09
C ASP A 109 19.93 10.71 -34.99
N ASN A 110 19.07 9.77 -34.54
CA ASN A 110 18.08 10.02 -33.48
C ASN A 110 18.66 9.72 -32.09
N MET A 111 19.51 10.61 -31.59
CA MET A 111 20.13 10.50 -30.26
C MET A 111 19.18 10.96 -29.13
N SER A 112 18.04 10.29 -28.95
CA SER A 112 17.14 10.53 -27.81
C SER A 112 17.53 9.68 -26.59
N PHE A 113 17.80 10.35 -25.46
CA PHE A 113 18.10 9.70 -24.17
C PHE A 113 16.89 9.64 -23.23
N LYS A 114 15.76 10.23 -23.61
CA LYS A 114 14.57 10.37 -22.75
C LYS A 114 13.95 9.02 -22.40
N GLU A 115 13.98 8.07 -23.33
CA GLU A 115 13.41 6.72 -23.21
C GLU A 115 14.15 5.85 -22.19
N PHE A 116 15.41 6.20 -21.89
CA PHE A 116 16.19 5.54 -20.85
C PHE A 116 15.77 5.98 -19.45
N ASN A 117 15.10 7.13 -19.32
CA ASN A 117 14.62 7.63 -18.04
C ASN A 117 13.52 6.70 -17.47
N LEU A 118 13.72 6.29 -16.21
CA LEU A 118 12.81 5.43 -15.44
C LEU A 118 11.85 6.21 -14.54
N ASP A 119 11.93 7.54 -14.50
CA ASP A 119 11.23 8.40 -13.54
C ASP A 119 9.73 8.15 -13.49
N GLU A 120 9.06 7.95 -14.63
CA GLU A 120 7.63 7.69 -14.67
C GLU A 120 7.28 6.35 -14.01
N ILE A 121 8.01 5.29 -14.37
CA ILE A 121 7.83 3.94 -13.80
C ILE A 121 8.17 3.95 -12.31
N GLU A 122 9.29 4.57 -11.93
CA GLU A 122 9.73 4.69 -10.53
C GLU A 122 8.77 5.53 -9.69
N LYS A 123 8.17 6.59 -10.23
CA LYS A 123 7.11 7.36 -9.54
C LYS A 123 5.89 6.49 -9.26
N VAL A 124 5.40 5.75 -10.25
CA VAL A 124 4.24 4.85 -10.07
C VAL A 124 4.59 3.70 -9.12
N LYS A 125 5.80 3.15 -9.22
CA LYS A 125 6.31 2.09 -8.34
C LYS A 125 6.42 2.54 -6.89
N LYS A 126 7.02 3.71 -6.63
CA LYS A 126 7.12 4.31 -5.29
C LYS A 126 5.76 4.66 -4.73
N LYS A 127 4.85 5.18 -5.57
CA LYS A 127 3.47 5.43 -5.18
C LYS A 127 2.83 4.12 -4.75
N TYR A 128 2.80 3.12 -5.62
CA TYR A 128 2.25 1.79 -5.33
C TYR A 128 2.86 1.17 -4.07
N ALA A 129 4.18 1.24 -3.88
CA ALA A 129 4.83 0.75 -2.67
C ALA A 129 4.34 1.47 -1.41
N LYS A 130 3.98 2.76 -1.50
CA LYS A 130 3.33 3.52 -0.41
C LYS A 130 1.86 3.17 -0.25
N GLU A 131 1.10 2.99 -1.34
CA GLU A 131 -0.33 2.59 -1.28
C GLU A 131 -0.45 1.20 -0.67
N ALA A 132 0.35 0.26 -1.17
CA ALA A 132 0.64 -1.03 -0.59
C ALA A 132 1.68 -0.91 0.53
N GLN A 133 1.70 0.17 1.31
CA GLN A 133 2.25 0.27 2.68
C GLN A 133 1.19 0.83 3.62
N SER A 134 0.33 1.69 3.13
CA SER A 134 -0.95 2.00 3.72
C SER A 134 -1.83 0.73 3.75
N LEU A 135 -2.47 0.44 4.88
CA LEU A 135 -3.35 -0.73 5.05
C LEU A 135 -4.60 -0.69 4.15
N TYR A 136 -4.78 0.37 3.35
CA TYR A 136 -6.08 0.77 2.80
C TYR A 136 -6.09 1.00 1.28
N GLY A 137 -4.99 0.73 0.55
CA GLY A 137 -4.83 1.10 -0.87
C GLY A 137 -5.90 0.57 -1.85
N ASN A 138 -6.74 -0.40 -1.44
CA ASN A 138 -7.75 -1.04 -2.30
C ASN A 138 -9.20 -0.81 -1.83
N THR A 139 -9.44 0.13 -0.91
CA THR A 139 -10.81 0.45 -0.48
C THR A 139 -11.44 1.50 -1.41
N LYS A 140 -12.78 1.49 -1.53
CA LYS A 140 -13.51 2.50 -2.32
C LYS A 140 -13.24 3.93 -1.79
N GLU A 141 -12.99 4.01 -0.50
CA GLU A 141 -12.61 5.20 0.25
C GLU A 141 -11.23 5.72 -0.19
N TYR A 142 -10.26 4.82 -0.41
CA TYR A 142 -8.95 5.20 -0.93
C TYR A 142 -9.02 5.75 -2.35
N GLU A 143 -9.81 5.12 -3.24
CA GLU A 143 -10.03 5.63 -4.59
C GLU A 143 -10.73 7.00 -4.59
N GLN A 144 -11.68 7.23 -3.68
CA GLN A 144 -12.35 8.52 -3.51
C GLN A 144 -11.37 9.60 -3.04
N SER A 145 -10.49 9.26 -2.08
CA SER A 145 -9.44 10.15 -1.58
C SER A 145 -8.44 10.52 -2.67
N GLU A 146 -7.97 9.54 -3.44
CA GLU A 146 -7.07 9.72 -4.58
C GLU A 146 -7.63 10.72 -5.60
N LYS A 147 -8.92 10.58 -5.95
CA LYS A 147 -9.59 11.49 -6.90
C LYS A 147 -9.68 12.91 -6.36
N LYS A 148 -10.08 13.10 -5.10
CA LYS A 148 -10.16 14.42 -4.47
C LYS A 148 -8.79 15.08 -4.34
N GLN A 149 -7.79 14.36 -3.86
CA GLN A 149 -6.44 14.91 -3.68
C GLN A 149 -5.78 15.33 -4.99
N LYS A 150 -6.03 14.63 -6.10
CA LYS A 150 -5.54 15.03 -7.43
C LYS A 150 -6.14 16.34 -7.92
N SER A 151 -7.32 16.73 -7.41
CA SER A 151 -7.98 17.98 -7.78
C SER A 151 -7.59 19.18 -6.90
N TYR A 152 -6.82 18.97 -5.84
CA TYR A 152 -6.44 20.03 -4.91
C TYR A 152 -5.22 20.81 -5.38
N SER A 153 -5.39 22.14 -5.42
CA SER A 153 -4.30 23.11 -5.55
C SER A 153 -3.39 23.09 -4.32
N ASP A 154 -2.28 23.80 -4.36
CA ASP A 154 -1.40 23.93 -3.20
C ASP A 154 -2.04 24.74 -2.07
N GLU A 155 -2.87 25.75 -2.40
CA GLU A 155 -3.68 26.51 -1.44
C GLU A 155 -4.71 25.62 -0.73
N ASP A 156 -5.36 24.70 -1.46
CA ASP A 156 -6.29 23.73 -0.86
C ASP A 156 -5.58 22.81 0.14
N LYS A 157 -4.37 22.33 -0.21
CA LYS A 157 -3.58 21.46 0.69
C LYS A 157 -3.18 22.21 1.95
N GLU A 158 -2.78 23.47 1.84
CA GLU A 158 -2.44 24.31 2.98
C GLU A 158 -3.64 24.50 3.90
N LYS A 159 -4.82 24.82 3.33
CA LYS A 159 -6.07 24.94 4.09
C LYS A 159 -6.44 23.64 4.82
N ILE A 160 -6.33 22.50 4.14
CA ILE A 160 -6.59 21.18 4.75
C ILE A 160 -5.65 20.94 5.94
N ASN A 161 -4.36 21.24 5.78
CA ASN A 161 -3.37 21.06 6.83
C ASN A 161 -3.57 22.00 8.02
N ILE A 162 -3.98 23.25 7.78
CA ILE A 162 -4.34 24.19 8.84
C ILE A 162 -5.56 23.68 9.62
N GLU A 163 -6.63 23.28 8.93
CA GLU A 163 -7.83 22.73 9.57
C GLU A 163 -7.50 21.47 10.39
N TYR A 164 -6.69 20.56 9.85
CA TYR A 164 -6.19 19.38 10.56
C TYR A 164 -5.46 19.77 11.85
N THR A 165 -4.49 20.69 11.76
CA THR A 165 -3.66 21.11 12.89
C THR A 165 -4.49 21.76 14.00
N VAL A 166 -5.48 22.58 13.62
CA VAL A 166 -6.41 23.20 14.58
C VAL A 166 -7.23 22.13 15.32
N ILE A 167 -7.78 21.14 14.60
CA ILE A 167 -8.55 20.06 15.21
C ILE A 167 -7.67 19.23 16.16
N MET A 168 -6.45 18.88 15.76
CA MET A 168 -5.53 18.10 16.61
C MET A 168 -5.16 18.85 17.90
N LYS A 169 -4.88 20.16 17.79
CA LYS A 169 -4.64 21.01 18.97
C LYS A 169 -5.86 21.12 19.87
N GLU A 170 -7.07 21.19 19.30
CA GLU A 170 -8.30 21.17 20.09
C GLU A 170 -8.45 19.85 20.85
N PHE A 171 -8.13 18.69 20.25
CA PHE A 171 -8.12 17.42 20.98
C PHE A 171 -7.11 17.43 22.13
N TYR A 172 -5.88 17.86 21.88
CA TYR A 172 -4.85 17.95 22.91
C TYR A 172 -5.24 18.89 24.07
N ASN A 173 -5.79 20.06 23.76
CA ASN A 173 -6.24 21.01 24.79
C ASN A 173 -7.36 20.48 25.68
N ASN A 174 -8.08 19.45 25.22
CA ASN A 174 -9.17 18.80 25.96
C ASN A 174 -8.80 17.38 26.41
N ILE A 175 -7.53 16.99 26.36
CA ILE A 175 -7.05 15.63 26.66
C ILE A 175 -7.36 15.16 28.09
N ASN A 176 -7.50 16.11 29.02
CA ASN A 176 -7.82 15.83 30.43
C ASN A 176 -9.34 15.75 30.71
N LEU A 177 -10.19 16.04 29.73
CA LEU A 177 -11.63 15.90 29.87
C LEU A 177 -12.04 14.42 29.74
N ASN A 178 -13.25 14.09 30.19
CA ASN A 178 -13.77 12.75 29.95
C ASN A 178 -14.10 12.60 28.44
N PRO A 179 -13.62 11.54 27.76
CA PRO A 179 -13.89 11.30 26.34
C PRO A 179 -15.37 11.30 25.95
N GLU A 180 -16.27 11.03 26.90
CA GLU A 180 -17.72 10.97 26.69
C GLU A 180 -18.42 12.33 26.68
N GLU A 181 -17.74 13.38 27.15
CA GLU A 181 -18.32 14.71 27.27
C GLU A 181 -18.79 15.25 25.91
N ASP A 182 -19.92 15.95 25.90
CA ASP A 182 -20.51 16.54 24.69
C ASP A 182 -19.52 17.40 23.90
N LYS A 183 -18.62 18.10 24.59
CA LYS A 183 -17.58 18.91 23.95
C LYS A 183 -16.61 18.04 23.15
N VAL A 184 -16.17 16.91 23.72
CA VAL A 184 -15.24 15.97 23.07
C VAL A 184 -15.95 15.23 21.94
N GLN A 185 -17.21 14.82 22.13
CA GLN A 185 -18.00 14.15 21.10
C GLN A 185 -18.29 15.06 19.89
N LYS A 186 -18.47 16.37 20.12
CA LYS A 186 -18.52 17.37 19.03
C LYS A 186 -17.19 17.48 18.27
N LEU A 187 -16.04 17.34 18.95
CA LEU A 187 -14.74 17.30 18.28
C LEU A 187 -14.58 16.04 17.42
N VAL A 188 -15.05 14.89 17.89
CA VAL A 188 -15.06 13.65 17.08
C VAL A 188 -15.92 13.82 15.83
N ALA A 189 -17.11 14.42 15.95
CA ALA A 189 -17.95 14.73 14.80
C ALA A 189 -17.27 15.73 13.83
N LYS A 190 -16.60 16.76 14.36
CA LYS A 190 -15.81 17.72 13.57
C LYS A 190 -14.69 17.00 12.81
N TRP A 191 -14.01 16.05 13.44
CA TRP A 191 -12.98 15.24 12.80
C TRP A 191 -13.54 14.33 11.69
N GLN A 192 -14.64 13.61 11.95
CA GLN A 192 -15.31 12.81 10.94
C GLN A 192 -15.76 13.63 9.72
N ASN A 193 -16.28 14.85 9.97
CA ASN A 193 -16.70 15.77 8.92
C ASN A 193 -15.52 16.29 8.11
N HIS A 194 -14.38 16.59 8.75
CA HIS A 194 -13.15 16.97 8.06
C HIS A 194 -12.67 15.84 7.12
N ILE A 195 -12.64 14.58 7.61
CA ILE A 195 -12.28 13.42 6.78
C ILE A 195 -13.25 13.28 5.60
N THR A 196 -14.56 13.38 5.87
CA THR A 196 -15.63 13.29 4.87
C THR A 196 -15.51 14.33 3.76
N LYS A 197 -15.19 15.56 4.16
CA LYS A 197 -15.05 16.69 3.25
C LYS A 197 -13.86 16.49 2.30
N TYR A 198 -12.68 16.16 2.83
CA TYR A 198 -11.44 16.24 2.06
C TYR A 198 -10.92 14.90 1.51
N TYR A 199 -11.32 13.76 2.07
CA TYR A 199 -10.76 12.47 1.69
C TYR A 199 -11.85 11.55 1.12
N TYR A 200 -12.73 11.03 1.95
CA TYR A 200 -13.76 10.06 1.56
C TYR A 200 -14.90 10.06 2.56
N LYS A 201 -16.09 9.56 2.19
CA LYS A 201 -17.22 9.47 3.11
C LYS A 201 -16.86 8.61 4.33
N CYS A 202 -16.57 9.27 5.46
CA CYS A 202 -16.16 8.58 6.68
C CYS A 202 -17.40 8.16 7.45
N THR A 203 -17.83 6.90 7.31
CA THR A 203 -18.91 6.35 8.13
C THR A 203 -18.44 6.11 9.57
N LYS A 204 -19.36 5.76 10.48
CA LYS A 204 -19.00 5.44 11.87
C LYS A 204 -18.12 4.20 11.96
N GLU A 205 -18.37 3.20 11.11
CA GLU A 205 -17.57 1.97 11.03
C GLU A 205 -16.13 2.28 10.60
N ILE A 206 -15.98 3.13 9.59
CA ILE A 206 -14.67 3.61 9.12
C ILE A 206 -13.98 4.41 10.22
N LEU A 207 -14.70 5.33 10.87
CA LEU A 207 -14.16 6.16 11.94
C LEU A 207 -13.69 5.30 13.13
N GLN A 208 -14.45 4.27 13.50
CA GLN A 208 -14.08 3.32 14.55
C GLN A 208 -12.78 2.58 14.20
N GLY A 209 -12.66 2.13 12.96
CA GLY A 209 -11.42 1.52 12.46
C GLY A 209 -10.22 2.49 12.51
N LEU A 210 -10.44 3.78 12.18
CA LEU A 210 -9.40 4.80 12.30
C LEU A 210 -8.98 5.04 13.76
N GLY A 211 -9.93 5.04 14.70
CA GLY A 211 -9.61 5.17 16.13
C GLY A 211 -8.70 4.05 16.63
N GLN A 212 -8.99 2.79 16.27
CA GLN A 212 -8.13 1.65 16.60
C GLN A 212 -6.76 1.74 15.91
N MET A 213 -6.71 2.25 14.67
CA MET A 213 -5.48 2.45 13.92
C MET A 213 -4.55 3.48 14.59
N TYR A 214 -5.10 4.58 15.12
CA TYR A 214 -4.29 5.65 15.73
C TYR A 214 -3.43 5.18 16.91
N VAL A 215 -3.80 4.07 17.56
CA VAL A 215 -3.05 3.48 18.67
C VAL A 215 -2.29 2.21 18.28
N SER A 216 -2.69 1.51 17.21
CA SER A 216 -2.06 0.25 16.79
C SER A 216 -0.97 0.40 15.73
N ASP A 217 -0.95 1.51 14.97
CA ASP A 217 0.12 1.82 14.01
C ASP A 217 0.96 3.01 14.54
N GLU A 218 2.22 2.72 14.91
CA GLU A 218 3.15 3.71 15.49
C GLU A 218 3.30 4.96 14.62
N ARG A 219 3.22 4.85 13.29
CA ARG A 219 3.37 5.99 12.38
C ARG A 219 2.25 7.01 12.55
N PHE A 220 1.02 6.52 12.74
CA PHE A 220 -0.14 7.38 12.97
C PHE A 220 -0.10 7.97 14.37
N LYS A 221 0.27 7.15 15.37
CA LYS A 221 0.44 7.60 16.75
C LYS A 221 1.43 8.75 16.84
N GLU A 222 2.65 8.56 16.34
CA GLU A 222 3.70 9.58 16.32
C GLU A 222 3.27 10.85 15.58
N ASN A 223 2.57 10.72 14.45
CA ASN A 223 2.16 11.89 13.69
C ASN A 223 1.08 12.72 14.40
N ILE A 224 0.12 12.07 15.06
CA ILE A 224 -0.90 12.75 15.85
C ILE A 224 -0.27 13.38 17.10
N ASP A 225 0.58 12.64 17.81
CA ASP A 225 1.21 13.05 19.06
C ASP A 225 2.24 14.17 18.90
N LYS A 226 2.66 14.52 17.67
CA LYS A 226 3.37 15.78 17.38
C LYS A 226 2.61 17.02 17.87
N ASN A 227 1.28 16.93 17.97
CA ASN A 227 0.44 18.02 18.46
C ASN A 227 0.28 18.02 20.00
N GLY A 228 0.85 17.01 20.67
CA GLY A 228 0.82 16.82 22.11
C GLY A 228 0.75 15.33 22.46
N ASN A 229 1.60 14.90 23.39
CA ASN A 229 1.74 13.48 23.72
C ASN A 229 0.42 12.90 24.31
N GLY A 230 0.04 11.69 23.87
CA GLY A 230 -1.19 11.02 24.31
C GLY A 230 -2.46 11.45 23.57
N THR A 231 -2.37 12.36 22.59
CA THR A 231 -3.52 12.82 21.80
C THR A 231 -4.14 11.67 21.00
N ALA A 232 -3.31 10.80 20.42
CA ALA A 232 -3.77 9.64 19.65
C ALA A 232 -4.62 8.68 20.50
N GLU A 233 -4.18 8.40 21.73
CA GLU A 233 -4.88 7.51 22.67
C GLU A 233 -6.21 8.11 23.14
N PHE A 234 -6.22 9.41 23.42
CA PHE A 234 -7.43 10.13 23.81
C PHE A 234 -8.45 10.15 22.68
N MET A 235 -8.01 10.45 21.45
CA MET A 235 -8.86 10.42 20.26
C MET A 235 -9.47 9.04 20.02
N ALA A 236 -8.67 7.98 20.15
CA ALA A 236 -9.14 6.61 19.97
C ALA A 236 -10.29 6.27 20.93
N LYS A 237 -10.15 6.61 22.22
CA LYS A 237 -11.20 6.41 23.24
C LYS A 237 -12.46 7.24 22.95
N ALA A 238 -12.30 8.51 22.56
CA ALA A 238 -13.42 9.38 22.23
C ALA A 238 -14.20 8.88 21.00
N ILE A 239 -13.49 8.40 19.98
CA ILE A 239 -14.05 7.79 18.76
C ILE A 239 -14.80 6.51 19.09
N GLU A 240 -14.23 5.66 19.94
CA GLU A 240 -14.87 4.41 20.36
C GLU A 240 -16.25 4.69 20.97
N PHE A 241 -16.37 5.70 21.83
CA PHE A 241 -17.66 6.08 22.40
C PHE A 241 -18.61 6.69 21.37
N TYR A 242 -18.12 7.56 20.50
CA TYR A 242 -18.91 8.20 19.45
C TYR A 242 -19.57 7.19 18.50
N CYS A 243 -18.85 6.10 18.18
CA CYS A 243 -19.35 5.06 17.27
C CYS A 243 -20.25 4.02 17.94
N ARG A 244 -20.27 3.94 19.29
CA ARG A 244 -21.17 3.05 20.05
C ARG A 244 -22.58 3.61 20.21
N LYS A 245 -22.76 4.94 20.12
CA LYS A 245 -24.06 5.64 20.07
C LYS A 245 -24.66 5.60 18.68
#